data_AF-A0A4R4QWB7-F1
#
_entry.id   AF-A0A4R4QWB7-F1
#
_cell.length_a   1.000
_cell.length_b   1.000
_cell.length_c   1.000
_cell.angle_alpha   90.00
_cell.angle_beta   90.00
_cell.angle_gamma   90.00
#
_symmetry.space_group_name_H-M   'P 1'
#
loop_
_entity.id
_entity.type
_entity.pdbx_description
1 polymer ?
#
loop_
_entity_poly.entity_id
_entity_poly.type
_entity_poly.pdbx_seq_one_letter_code
_entity_poly.pdbx_strand_id
1 'polypeptide(L)'
;MPLETGKPLLKVVLTDVNAKVVQAWQAAFADTPEVEIHKGSLLTRRVDAWVSPTNSRGLMDGGVDAAVKRHLGAGIQLRVQRAIRDQFAGSLPVGSAVCVPSGATNPKFLISTPTMERSVQNVSETLNVALACAAAFQAVHLHNAGSPGSIRSVALVGMGAATGRVPARVCANLMWTGYTLFNDYHFEDYDELRTTIHAQLRDIDSQPEDVRVRIEPPTRTRG
;
A
#
# COMPACT_ATOMS: atom_id res chain seq x y z
N MET A 1 -14.01 6.59 34.59
CA MET A 1 -14.08 6.21 33.16
C MET A 1 -12.88 6.81 32.46
N PRO A 2 -11.88 6.03 32.02
CA PRO A 2 -10.91 6.55 31.08
C PRO A 2 -11.57 6.65 29.70
N LEU A 3 -11.43 7.79 29.04
CA LEU A 3 -11.78 8.00 27.65
C LEU A 3 -10.87 7.08 26.81
N GLU A 4 -11.44 6.07 26.17
CA GLU A 4 -10.78 5.43 25.04
C GLU A 4 -10.66 6.51 23.95
N THR A 5 -9.48 7.10 23.81
CA THR A 5 -9.11 7.83 22.59
C THR A 5 -9.01 6.78 21.47
N GLY A 6 -10.16 6.40 20.93
CA GLY A 6 -10.25 5.47 19.81
C GLY A 6 -9.43 6.01 18.65
N LYS A 7 -8.42 5.24 18.22
CA LYS A 7 -7.66 5.48 16.99
C LYS A 7 -8.67 5.83 15.89
N PRO A 8 -8.61 7.00 15.23
CA PRO A 8 -9.57 7.31 14.18
C PRO A 8 -9.47 6.22 13.12
N LEU A 9 -10.55 5.44 12.98
CA LEU A 9 -10.60 4.29 12.08
C LEU A 9 -10.39 4.79 10.65
N LEU A 10 -9.24 4.44 10.06
CA LEU A 10 -8.98 4.66 8.66
C LEU A 10 -9.94 3.79 7.85
N LYS A 11 -10.80 4.41 7.05
CA LYS A 11 -11.62 3.66 6.10
C LYS A 11 -10.73 3.11 4.99
N VAL A 12 -10.69 1.79 4.84
CA VAL A 12 -9.91 1.11 3.79
C VAL A 12 -10.84 0.56 2.71
N VAL A 13 -10.52 0.87 1.45
CA VAL A 13 -11.24 0.37 0.28
C VAL A 13 -10.28 -0.39 -0.62
N LEU A 14 -10.54 -1.67 -0.86
CA LEU A 14 -9.87 -2.46 -1.88
C LEU A 14 -10.72 -2.44 -3.15
N THR A 15 -10.14 -2.04 -4.28
CA THR A 15 -10.87 -1.97 -5.55
C THR A 15 -10.01 -2.46 -6.70
N ASP A 16 -10.56 -3.33 -7.55
CA ASP A 16 -9.86 -3.75 -8.76
C ASP A 16 -10.84 -4.05 -9.89
N VAL A 17 -10.39 -3.84 -11.13
CA VAL A 17 -11.15 -4.24 -12.32
C VAL A 17 -11.07 -5.75 -12.55
N ASN A 18 -10.02 -6.40 -12.04
CA ASN A 18 -9.80 -7.83 -12.14
C ASN A 18 -10.64 -8.60 -11.12
N ALA A 19 -11.65 -9.31 -11.61
CA ALA A 19 -12.55 -10.11 -10.77
C ALA A 19 -11.82 -11.19 -9.96
N LYS A 20 -10.71 -11.75 -10.45
CA LYS A 20 -9.94 -12.77 -9.73
C LYS A 20 -9.28 -12.19 -8.48
N VAL A 21 -8.77 -10.96 -8.57
CA VAL A 21 -8.18 -10.24 -7.42
C VAL A 21 -9.27 -9.92 -6.41
N VAL A 22 -10.41 -9.41 -6.86
CA VAL A 22 -11.56 -9.11 -6.00
C VAL A 22 -12.04 -10.35 -5.25
N GLN A 23 -12.18 -11.49 -5.94
CA GLN A 23 -12.59 -12.75 -5.32
C GLN A 23 -11.54 -13.25 -4.31
N ALA A 24 -10.25 -13.11 -4.62
CA ALA A 24 -9.18 -13.47 -3.70
C ALA A 24 -9.19 -12.61 -2.42
N TRP A 25 -9.45 -11.31 -2.53
CA TRP A 25 -9.62 -10.44 -1.36
C TRP A 25 -10.83 -10.82 -0.52
N GLN A 26 -11.96 -11.17 -1.14
CA GLN A 26 -13.15 -11.61 -0.40
C GLN A 26 -12.85 -12.82 0.49
N ALA A 27 -11.96 -13.73 0.04
CA ALA A 27 -11.51 -14.85 0.85
C ALA A 27 -10.49 -14.42 1.93
N ALA A 28 -9.47 -13.63 1.56
CA ALA A 28 -8.39 -13.25 2.47
C ALA A 28 -8.83 -12.31 3.61
N PHE A 29 -9.81 -11.43 3.34
CA PHE A 29 -10.35 -10.44 4.27
C PHE A 29 -11.75 -10.83 4.81
N ALA A 30 -12.14 -12.11 4.71
CA ALA A 30 -13.48 -12.57 5.11
C ALA A 30 -13.83 -12.28 6.58
N ASP A 31 -12.81 -12.19 7.45
CA ASP A 31 -12.91 -11.87 8.88
C ASP A 31 -12.55 -10.42 9.21
N THR A 32 -12.44 -9.55 8.21
CA THR A 32 -12.08 -8.14 8.33
C THR A 32 -13.20 -7.25 7.72
N PRO A 33 -14.41 -7.24 8.32
CA PRO A 33 -15.60 -6.63 7.73
C PRO A 33 -15.52 -5.10 7.54
N GLU A 34 -14.58 -4.43 8.22
CA GLU A 34 -14.32 -3.00 8.07
C GLU A 34 -13.63 -2.62 6.74
N VAL A 35 -13.03 -3.60 6.04
CA VAL A 35 -12.41 -3.38 4.73
C VAL A 35 -13.47 -3.51 3.64
N GLU A 36 -13.73 -2.41 2.93
CA GLU A 36 -14.68 -2.42 1.82
C GLU A 36 -14.03 -2.96 0.54
N ILE A 37 -14.62 -3.99 -0.06
CA ILE A 37 -14.12 -4.60 -1.30
C ILE A 37 -15.07 -4.30 -2.46
N HIS A 38 -14.54 -3.71 -3.54
CA HIS A 38 -15.32 -3.31 -4.72
C HIS A 38 -14.70 -3.84 -6.01
N LYS A 39 -15.54 -4.36 -6.91
CA LYS A 39 -15.12 -4.60 -8.31
C LYS A 39 -15.31 -3.32 -9.12
N GLY A 40 -14.21 -2.71 -9.54
CA GLY A 40 -14.24 -1.47 -10.30
C GLY A 40 -12.92 -0.72 -10.35
N SER A 41 -12.91 0.38 -11.08
CA SER A 41 -11.72 1.23 -11.22
C SER A 41 -11.49 2.09 -9.97
N LEU A 42 -10.23 2.19 -9.56
CA LEU A 42 -9.74 3.13 -8.55
C LEU A 42 -10.25 4.55 -8.78
N LEU A 43 -10.32 4.97 -10.06
CA LEU A 43 -10.71 6.32 -10.46
C LEU A 43 -12.15 6.69 -10.05
N THR A 44 -12.99 5.70 -9.76
CA THR A 44 -14.38 5.92 -9.34
C THR A 44 -14.53 6.07 -7.83
N ARG A 45 -13.47 5.80 -7.04
CA ARG A 45 -13.54 5.82 -5.58
C ARG A 45 -13.42 7.24 -5.05
N ARG A 46 -14.36 7.60 -4.18
CA ARG A 46 -14.35 8.86 -3.45
C ARG A 46 -13.74 8.65 -2.07
N VAL A 47 -12.46 8.95 -1.94
CA VAL A 47 -11.65 8.75 -0.73
C VAL A 47 -10.60 9.87 -0.64
N ASP A 48 -10.01 10.08 0.54
CA ASP A 48 -9.02 11.14 0.74
C ASP A 48 -7.70 10.83 0.00
N ALA A 49 -7.30 9.56 -0.05
CA ALA A 49 -6.07 9.14 -0.71
C ALA A 49 -6.27 7.93 -1.64
N TRP A 50 -5.62 7.95 -2.81
CA TRP A 50 -5.43 6.76 -3.63
C TRP A 50 -4.02 6.21 -3.46
N VAL A 51 -3.88 4.89 -3.48
CA VAL A 51 -2.57 4.22 -3.53
C VAL A 51 -2.31 3.73 -4.95
N SER A 52 -1.17 4.13 -5.50
CA SER A 52 -0.70 3.70 -6.81
C SER A 52 0.56 2.84 -6.66
N PRO A 53 0.53 1.55 -7.00
CA PRO A 53 1.74 0.74 -7.10
C PRO A 53 2.55 1.16 -8.33
N THR A 54 3.75 1.69 -8.11
CA THR A 54 4.67 2.15 -9.17
C THR A 54 5.94 1.30 -9.22
N ASN A 55 6.95 1.76 -9.97
CA ASN A 55 8.34 1.34 -9.79
C ASN A 55 9.13 2.33 -8.91
N SER A 56 10.38 2.00 -8.57
CA SER A 56 11.26 2.84 -7.74
C SER A 56 11.60 4.21 -8.33
N ARG A 57 11.36 4.43 -9.63
CA ARG A 57 11.54 5.73 -10.30
C ARG A 57 10.26 6.58 -10.31
N GLY A 58 9.16 6.08 -9.77
CA GLY A 58 7.86 6.75 -9.79
C GLY A 58 7.33 7.00 -11.20
N LEU A 59 7.72 6.18 -12.18
CA LEU A 59 7.13 6.24 -13.51
C LEU A 59 5.71 5.69 -13.44
N MET A 60 4.79 6.36 -14.13
CA MET A 60 3.37 6.02 -14.13
C MET A 60 2.91 5.72 -15.56
N ASP A 61 3.52 4.71 -16.18
CA ASP A 61 3.40 4.40 -17.61
C ASP A 61 2.57 3.13 -17.91
N GLY A 62 2.10 2.38 -16.91
CA GLY A 62 1.41 1.11 -17.10
C GLY A 62 0.25 0.82 -16.15
N GLY A 63 -0.82 0.23 -16.70
CA GLY A 63 -1.94 -0.26 -15.87
C GLY A 63 -2.63 0.85 -15.09
N VAL A 64 -2.72 0.69 -13.76
CA VAL A 64 -3.43 1.63 -12.87
C VAL A 64 -2.73 3.00 -12.80
N ASP A 65 -1.40 3.03 -12.78
CA ASP A 65 -0.65 4.28 -12.58
C ASP A 65 -0.79 5.19 -13.81
N ALA A 66 -0.79 4.65 -15.02
CA ALA A 66 -1.08 5.37 -16.25
C ALA A 66 -2.52 5.89 -16.27
N ALA A 67 -3.47 5.12 -15.75
CA ALA A 67 -4.86 5.56 -15.63
C ALA A 67 -4.99 6.73 -14.63
N VAL A 68 -4.31 6.65 -13.49
CA VAL A 68 -4.22 7.74 -12.50
C VAL A 68 -3.57 8.98 -13.10
N LYS A 69 -2.45 8.83 -13.81
CA LYS A 69 -1.76 9.93 -14.50
C LYS A 69 -2.64 10.59 -15.55
N ARG A 70 -3.38 9.81 -16.35
CA ARG A 70 -4.32 10.33 -17.34
C ARG A 70 -5.48 11.09 -16.68
N HIS A 71 -5.94 10.62 -15.52
CA HIS A 71 -7.04 11.24 -14.79
C HIS A 71 -6.64 12.55 -14.07
N LEU A 72 -5.51 12.54 -13.37
CA LEU A 72 -5.02 13.69 -12.57
C LEU A 72 -4.13 14.66 -13.37
N GLY A 73 -3.75 14.28 -14.59
CA GLY A 73 -2.84 15.04 -15.44
C GLY A 73 -1.36 14.71 -15.19
N ALA A 74 -0.51 14.96 -16.20
CA ALA A 74 0.91 14.58 -16.19
C ALA A 74 1.72 15.16 -15.01
N GLY A 75 1.27 16.28 -14.43
CA GLY A 75 1.90 16.90 -13.27
C GLY A 75 1.95 16.01 -12.03
N ILE A 76 1.07 15.00 -11.90
CA ILE A 76 1.10 14.09 -10.75
C ILE A 76 2.39 13.27 -10.70
N GLN A 77 2.86 12.78 -11.85
CA GLN A 77 4.11 12.03 -11.93
C GLN A 77 5.30 12.92 -11.54
N LEU A 78 5.30 14.19 -11.98
CA LEU A 78 6.37 15.14 -11.62
C LEU A 78 6.42 15.41 -10.12
N ARG A 79 5.25 15.46 -9.44
CA ARG A 79 5.21 15.61 -7.97
C ARG A 79 5.71 14.36 -7.26
N VAL A 80 5.31 13.17 -7.71
CA VAL A 80 5.82 11.89 -7.18
C VAL A 80 7.34 11.82 -7.35
N GLN A 81 7.86 12.08 -8.54
CA GLN A 81 9.30 12.03 -8.82
C GLN A 81 10.08 13.10 -8.05
N ARG A 82 9.50 14.29 -7.84
CA ARG A 82 10.06 15.31 -6.95
C ARG A 82 10.16 14.78 -5.52
N ALA A 83 9.08 14.23 -4.96
CA ALA A 83 9.09 13.66 -3.62
C ALA A 83 10.11 12.52 -3.47
N ILE A 84 10.21 11.63 -4.48
CA ILE A 84 11.22 10.55 -4.49
C ILE A 84 12.64 11.12 -4.50
N ARG A 85 12.90 12.17 -5.29
CA ARG A 85 14.23 12.82 -5.31
C ARG A 85 14.56 13.44 -3.97
N ASP A 86 13.61 14.19 -3.41
CA ASP A 86 13.84 15.01 -2.23
C ASP A 86 13.91 14.15 -0.95
N GLN A 87 13.19 13.02 -0.89
CA GLN A 87 13.10 12.15 0.31
C GLN A 87 13.94 10.87 0.22
N PHE A 88 14.23 10.38 -0.99
CA PHE A 88 14.89 9.08 -1.23
C PHE A 88 16.04 9.17 -2.24
N ALA A 89 16.65 10.35 -2.38
CA ALA A 89 17.79 10.59 -3.28
C ALA A 89 17.58 10.11 -4.74
N GLY A 90 16.32 10.06 -5.20
CA GLY A 90 15.97 9.75 -6.59
C GLY A 90 15.61 8.30 -6.88
N SER A 91 15.58 7.43 -5.87
CA SER A 91 15.11 6.04 -6.01
C SER A 91 14.33 5.60 -4.78
N LEU A 92 13.04 5.30 -4.95
CA LEU A 92 12.16 4.87 -3.88
C LEU A 92 12.33 3.36 -3.62
N PRO A 93 12.83 2.93 -2.44
CA PRO A 93 12.99 1.51 -2.14
C PRO A 93 11.64 0.80 -2.05
N VAL A 94 11.58 -0.48 -2.44
CA VAL A 94 10.43 -1.34 -2.14
C VAL A 94 10.23 -1.41 -0.63
N GLY A 95 8.99 -1.23 -0.17
CA GLY A 95 8.70 -1.07 1.27
C GLY A 95 8.85 0.38 1.77
N SER A 96 8.96 1.35 0.86
CA SER A 96 8.81 2.77 1.16
C SER A 96 7.67 3.38 0.34
N ALA A 97 7.20 4.55 0.73
CA ALA A 97 6.17 5.26 -0.03
C ALA A 97 6.37 6.78 0.05
N VAL A 98 5.83 7.49 -0.94
CA VAL A 98 5.71 8.95 -0.92
C VAL A 98 4.24 9.34 -0.97
N CYS A 99 3.82 10.28 -0.13
CA CYS A 99 2.49 10.88 -0.15
C CYS A 99 2.58 12.29 -0.73
N VAL A 100 1.85 12.56 -1.81
CA VAL A 100 1.85 13.87 -2.49
C VAL A 100 0.43 14.41 -2.67
N PRO A 101 0.23 15.74 -2.68
CA PRO A 101 -1.03 16.33 -3.10
C PRO A 101 -1.36 15.97 -4.56
N SER A 102 -2.58 15.46 -4.78
CA SER A 102 -3.05 15.08 -6.11
C SER A 102 -3.28 16.30 -7.01
N GLY A 103 -3.59 17.46 -6.41
CA GLY A 103 -4.06 18.66 -7.10
C GLY A 103 -5.53 18.60 -7.54
N ALA A 104 -6.27 17.58 -7.10
CA ALA A 104 -7.70 17.41 -7.33
C ALA A 104 -8.47 17.41 -6.00
N THR A 105 -9.79 17.56 -6.06
CA THR A 105 -10.66 17.41 -4.88
C THR A 105 -10.89 15.94 -4.51
N ASN A 106 -10.73 15.01 -5.46
CA ASN A 106 -10.84 13.58 -5.25
C ASN A 106 -9.88 12.79 -6.17
N PRO A 107 -8.92 12.03 -5.60
CA PRO A 107 -8.53 12.04 -4.19
C PRO A 107 -7.82 13.36 -3.87
N LYS A 108 -7.62 13.71 -2.61
CA LYS A 108 -6.78 14.86 -2.22
C LYS A 108 -5.29 14.50 -2.29
N PHE A 109 -4.98 13.24 -2.02
CA PHE A 109 -3.62 12.73 -1.96
C PHE A 109 -3.43 11.52 -2.88
N LEU A 110 -2.22 11.39 -3.41
CA LEU A 110 -1.74 10.17 -4.05
C LEU A 110 -0.57 9.63 -3.23
N ILE A 111 -0.67 8.37 -2.82
CA ILE A 111 0.40 7.62 -2.19
C ILE A 111 1.02 6.72 -3.25
N SER A 112 2.28 6.94 -3.57
CA SER A 112 3.06 6.11 -4.50
C SER A 112 3.92 5.15 -3.70
N THR A 113 3.80 3.85 -3.98
CA THR A 113 4.60 2.79 -3.33
C THR A 113 5.14 1.86 -4.42
N PRO A 114 6.44 1.52 -4.45
CA PRO A 114 6.97 0.69 -5.51
C PRO A 114 6.76 -0.78 -5.19
N THR A 115 6.20 -1.53 -6.15
CA THR A 115 6.12 -3.00 -6.08
C THR A 115 7.28 -3.68 -6.80
N MET A 116 8.13 -2.91 -7.49
CA MET A 116 9.26 -3.37 -8.28
C MET A 116 10.30 -2.26 -8.43
N GLU A 117 11.57 -2.62 -8.61
CA GLU A 117 12.63 -1.63 -8.82
C GLU A 117 12.57 -1.01 -10.22
N ARG A 118 12.35 -1.85 -11.22
CA ARG A 118 12.20 -1.47 -12.64
C ARG A 118 10.85 -1.90 -13.16
N SER A 119 10.33 -1.19 -14.17
CA SER A 119 9.09 -1.61 -14.85
C SER A 119 9.22 -3.02 -15.41
N VAL A 120 8.14 -3.79 -15.31
CA VAL A 120 8.02 -5.16 -15.87
C VAL A 120 9.04 -6.13 -15.25
N GLN A 121 8.93 -6.31 -13.93
CA GLN A 121 9.69 -7.31 -13.17
C GLN A 121 8.74 -8.39 -12.63
N ASN A 122 9.12 -9.66 -12.76
CA ASN A 122 8.41 -10.73 -12.06
C ASN A 122 8.72 -10.62 -10.56
N VAL A 123 7.68 -10.50 -9.74
CA VAL A 123 7.77 -10.34 -8.29
C VAL A 123 6.92 -11.39 -7.56
N SER A 124 6.53 -12.46 -8.27
CA SER A 124 5.69 -13.55 -7.74
C SER A 124 6.30 -14.26 -6.54
N GLU A 125 7.62 -14.33 -6.46
CA GLU A 125 8.41 -14.99 -5.41
C GLU A 125 9.07 -13.93 -4.50
N THR A 126 8.34 -12.86 -4.16
CA THR A 126 8.89 -11.78 -3.34
C THR A 126 7.88 -11.23 -2.35
N LEU A 127 8.40 -10.62 -1.27
CA LEU A 127 7.63 -9.87 -0.28
C LEU A 127 7.17 -8.49 -0.75
N ASN A 128 7.42 -8.13 -2.02
CA ASN A 128 7.23 -6.76 -2.51
C ASN A 128 5.80 -6.27 -2.33
N VAL A 129 4.80 -7.15 -2.48
CA VAL A 129 3.39 -6.78 -2.28
C VAL A 129 3.10 -6.46 -0.82
N ALA A 130 3.58 -7.27 0.13
CA ALA A 130 3.38 -7.02 1.55
C ALA A 130 4.11 -5.75 2.00
N LEU A 131 5.37 -5.59 1.57
CA LEU A 131 6.19 -4.39 1.79
C LEU A 131 5.49 -3.13 1.24
N ALA A 132 5.03 -3.17 -0.01
CA ALA A 132 4.37 -2.04 -0.65
C ALA A 132 3.03 -1.68 0.03
N CYS A 133 2.27 -2.70 0.46
CA CYS A 133 1.02 -2.54 1.19
C CYS A 133 1.26 -1.85 2.54
N ALA A 134 2.17 -2.40 3.34
CA ALA A 134 2.53 -1.85 4.63
C ALA A 134 3.08 -0.42 4.50
N ALA A 135 3.92 -0.16 3.49
CA ALA A 135 4.47 1.17 3.25
C ALA A 135 3.41 2.21 2.88
N ALA A 136 2.40 1.82 2.09
CA ALA A 136 1.30 2.72 1.73
C ALA A 136 0.50 3.14 2.97
N PHE A 137 0.21 2.17 3.83
CA PHE A 137 -0.46 2.42 5.10
C PHE A 137 0.39 3.23 6.08
N GLN A 138 1.68 2.94 6.18
CA GLN A 138 2.62 3.73 6.97
C GLN A 138 2.74 5.17 6.46
N ALA A 139 2.62 5.42 5.15
CA ALA A 139 2.55 6.78 4.61
C ALA A 139 1.34 7.56 5.12
N VAL A 140 0.20 6.89 5.34
CA VAL A 140 -0.98 7.51 5.96
C VAL A 140 -0.68 7.91 7.40
N HIS A 141 -0.05 7.04 8.18
CA HIS A 141 0.39 7.35 9.54
C HIS A 141 1.33 8.55 9.60
N LEU A 142 2.41 8.54 8.81
CA LEU A 142 3.39 9.63 8.78
C LEU A 142 2.76 10.96 8.35
N HIS A 143 1.91 10.92 7.32
CA HIS A 143 1.21 12.12 6.86
C HIS A 143 0.25 12.68 7.92
N ASN A 144 -0.54 11.81 8.56
CA ASN A 144 -1.47 12.22 9.61
C ASN A 144 -0.76 12.65 10.90
N ALA A 145 0.47 12.20 11.17
CA ALA A 145 1.25 12.72 12.30
C ALA A 145 1.57 14.21 12.14
N GLY A 146 1.88 14.65 10.91
CA GLY A 146 2.09 16.08 10.59
C GLY A 146 0.81 16.86 10.30
N SER A 147 -0.28 16.20 9.94
CA SER A 147 -1.58 16.81 9.64
C SER A 147 -2.73 15.92 10.09
N PRO A 148 -3.06 15.90 11.41
CA PRO A 148 -4.03 14.98 11.97
C PRO A 148 -5.38 14.99 11.25
N GLY A 149 -5.82 13.81 10.81
CA GLY A 149 -7.13 13.61 10.18
C GLY A 149 -7.25 14.11 8.73
N SER A 150 -6.15 14.47 8.07
CA SER A 150 -6.18 14.87 6.66
C SER A 150 -6.51 13.70 5.72
N ILE A 151 -6.06 12.48 6.06
CA ILE A 151 -6.41 11.23 5.38
C ILE A 151 -7.22 10.35 6.34
N ARG A 152 -8.52 10.20 6.07
CA ARG A 152 -9.42 9.33 6.85
C ARG A 152 -9.96 8.17 6.03
N SER A 153 -9.68 8.17 4.73
CA SER A 153 -10.08 7.11 3.81
C SER A 153 -9.02 6.89 2.73
N VAL A 154 -8.72 5.64 2.43
CA VAL A 154 -7.74 5.25 1.42
C VAL A 154 -8.30 4.15 0.52
N ALA A 155 -7.97 4.21 -0.77
CA ALA A 155 -8.28 3.15 -1.72
C ALA A 155 -7.01 2.55 -2.34
N LEU A 156 -6.94 1.23 -2.37
CA LEU A 156 -5.83 0.45 -2.92
C LEU A 156 -6.34 -0.50 -4.01
N VAL A 157 -5.45 -0.88 -4.92
CA VAL A 157 -5.70 -1.88 -5.98
C VAL A 157 -4.89 -3.15 -5.74
N GLY A 158 -5.09 -4.17 -6.57
CA GLY A 158 -4.29 -5.39 -6.57
C GLY A 158 -2.84 -5.09 -6.92
N MET A 159 -1.97 -5.10 -5.90
CA MET A 159 -0.55 -4.82 -6.09
C MET A 159 0.16 -6.06 -6.67
N GLY A 160 0.99 -5.88 -7.69
CA GLY A 160 1.76 -6.97 -8.32
C GLY A 160 0.96 -7.98 -9.17
N ALA A 161 -0.37 -7.96 -9.13
CA ALA A 161 -1.23 -8.96 -9.81
C ALA A 161 -1.29 -8.83 -11.35
N ALA A 162 -0.83 -7.70 -11.90
CA ALA A 162 -0.77 -7.48 -13.35
C ALA A 162 0.64 -7.80 -13.90
N THR A 163 1.48 -6.78 -14.06
CA THR A 163 2.84 -6.91 -14.62
C THR A 163 3.77 -7.75 -13.75
N GLY A 164 3.51 -7.82 -12.44
CA GLY A 164 4.30 -8.57 -11.49
C GLY A 164 4.04 -10.08 -11.46
N ARG A 165 3.03 -10.56 -12.20
CA ARG A 165 2.60 -11.98 -12.30
C ARG A 165 2.30 -12.67 -10.95
N VAL A 166 2.08 -11.90 -9.89
CA VAL A 166 1.71 -12.44 -8.58
C VAL A 166 0.31 -13.08 -8.71
N PRO A 167 0.14 -14.37 -8.33
CA PRO A 167 -1.17 -14.99 -8.31
C PRO A 167 -2.15 -14.17 -7.45
N ALA A 168 -3.40 -14.02 -7.89
CA ALA A 168 -4.38 -13.18 -7.20
C ALA A 168 -4.54 -13.54 -5.72
N ARG A 169 -4.45 -14.83 -5.39
CA ARG A 169 -4.52 -15.33 -4.02
C ARG A 169 -3.33 -14.89 -3.17
N VAL A 170 -2.11 -15.05 -3.69
CA VAL A 170 -0.86 -14.62 -3.03
C VAL A 170 -0.88 -13.11 -2.82
N CYS A 171 -1.31 -12.34 -3.83
CA CYS A 171 -1.50 -10.89 -3.73
C CYS A 171 -2.46 -10.53 -2.59
N ALA A 172 -3.62 -11.18 -2.52
CA ALA A 172 -4.60 -10.92 -1.45
C ALA A 172 -4.04 -11.23 -0.05
N ASN A 173 -3.34 -12.37 0.11
CA ASN A 173 -2.73 -12.76 1.38
C ASN A 173 -1.64 -11.76 1.81
N LEU A 174 -0.74 -11.37 0.90
CA LEU A 174 0.33 -10.40 1.19
C LEU A 174 -0.24 -8.99 1.49
N MET A 175 -1.31 -8.60 0.82
CA MET A 175 -2.01 -7.35 1.15
C MET A 175 -2.66 -7.40 2.54
N TRP A 176 -3.26 -8.53 2.92
CA TRP A 176 -3.79 -8.75 4.26
C TRP A 176 -2.69 -8.69 5.34
N THR A 177 -1.53 -9.29 5.06
CA THR A 177 -0.35 -9.19 5.93
C THR A 177 0.08 -7.74 6.14
N GLY A 178 0.17 -6.93 5.08
CA GLY A 178 0.49 -5.51 5.20
C GLY A 178 -0.58 -4.68 5.92
N TYR A 179 -1.86 -5.03 5.74
CA TYR A 179 -2.99 -4.37 6.42
C TYR A 179 -2.99 -4.60 7.94
N THR A 180 -2.81 -5.86 8.38
CA THR A 180 -2.83 -6.19 9.81
C THR A 180 -1.69 -5.49 10.56
N LEU A 181 -0.50 -5.42 9.96
CA LEU A 181 0.62 -4.68 10.52
C LEU A 181 0.32 -3.20 10.74
N PHE A 182 -0.38 -2.56 9.81
CA PHE A 182 -0.82 -1.17 9.93
C PHE A 182 -1.80 -0.95 11.09
N ASN A 183 -2.74 -1.88 11.28
CA ASN A 183 -3.72 -1.73 12.35
C ASN A 183 -3.05 -1.83 13.73
N ASP A 184 -2.06 -2.71 13.84
CA ASP A 184 -1.42 -3.04 15.11
C ASP A 184 -0.28 -2.08 15.49
N TYR A 185 0.43 -1.49 14.52
CA TYR A 185 1.67 -0.76 14.79
C TYR A 185 1.91 0.47 13.89
N HIS A 186 2.69 1.42 14.40
CA HIS A 186 3.20 2.59 13.69
C HIS A 186 4.73 2.55 13.78
N PHE A 187 5.40 2.59 12.63
CA PHE A 187 6.87 2.64 12.56
C PHE A 187 7.40 4.07 12.54
N GLU A 188 8.60 4.31 13.07
CA GLU A 188 9.19 5.67 13.00
C GLU A 188 9.57 6.03 11.56
N ASP A 189 10.06 5.05 10.81
CA ASP A 189 10.45 5.20 9.42
C ASP A 189 10.18 3.92 8.60
N TYR A 190 10.53 3.98 7.32
CA TYR A 190 10.38 2.84 6.42
C TYR A 190 11.48 1.78 6.61
N ASP A 191 12.58 2.09 7.27
CA ASP A 191 13.72 1.18 7.45
C ASP A 191 13.40 0.17 8.57
N GLU A 192 12.81 0.63 9.66
CA GLU A 192 12.24 -0.20 10.73
C GLU A 192 11.14 -1.12 10.19
N LEU A 193 10.25 -0.57 9.34
CA LEU A 193 9.19 -1.34 8.68
C LEU A 193 9.78 -2.46 7.82
N ARG A 194 10.72 -2.14 6.92
CA ARG A 194 11.34 -3.15 6.05
C ARG A 194 12.06 -4.22 6.87
N THR A 195 12.82 -3.81 7.88
CA THR A 195 13.56 -4.73 8.76
C THR A 195 12.62 -5.70 9.46
N THR A 196 11.49 -5.21 9.99
CA THR A 196 10.48 -6.02 10.68
C THR A 196 9.84 -7.05 9.74
N ILE A 197 9.39 -6.60 8.56
CA ILE A 197 8.76 -7.48 7.58
C ILE A 197 9.75 -8.56 7.10
N HIS A 198 10.99 -8.18 6.80
CA HIS A 198 12.01 -9.15 6.39
C HIS A 198 12.39 -10.11 7.52
N ALA A 199 12.47 -9.67 8.78
CA ALA A 199 12.82 -10.55 9.88
C ALA A 199 11.81 -11.69 10.07
N GLN A 200 10.52 -11.43 9.83
CA GLN A 200 9.44 -12.37 10.13
C GLN A 200 8.95 -13.14 8.90
N LEU A 201 9.14 -12.61 7.70
CA LEU A 201 8.68 -13.23 6.45
C LEU A 201 9.81 -13.77 5.58
N ARG A 202 11.04 -13.84 6.09
CA ARG A 202 12.22 -14.36 5.36
C ARG A 202 11.99 -15.73 4.71
N ASP A 203 11.15 -16.56 5.32
CA ASP A 203 10.85 -17.91 4.85
C ASP A 203 9.44 -18.05 4.25
N ILE A 204 8.77 -16.95 3.87
CA ILE A 204 7.38 -17.04 3.36
C ILE A 204 7.30 -17.83 2.06
N ASP A 205 8.37 -17.83 1.26
CA ASP A 205 8.42 -18.59 0.01
C ASP A 205 8.43 -20.11 0.27
N SER A 206 8.71 -20.53 1.51
CA SER A 206 8.59 -21.93 1.96
C SER A 206 7.22 -22.26 2.56
N GLN A 207 6.40 -21.24 2.82
CA GLN A 207 5.04 -21.41 3.35
C GLN A 207 4.07 -21.76 2.22
N PRO A 208 3.06 -22.60 2.48
CA PRO A 208 2.01 -22.86 1.51
C PRO A 208 1.34 -21.55 1.05
N GLU A 209 1.17 -21.36 -0.27
CA GLU A 209 0.59 -20.16 -0.88
C GLU A 209 -0.83 -19.82 -0.35
N ASP A 210 -1.49 -20.78 0.31
CA ASP A 210 -2.81 -20.67 0.88
C ASP A 210 -2.86 -20.07 2.29
N VAL A 211 -1.72 -19.90 2.97
CA VAL A 211 -1.67 -19.42 4.35
C VAL A 211 -1.36 -17.92 4.39
N ARG A 212 -2.26 -17.15 5.01
CA ARG A 212 -2.00 -15.75 5.38
C ARG A 212 -1.07 -15.71 6.60
N VAL A 213 -0.08 -14.83 6.58
CA VAL A 213 0.86 -14.66 7.70
C VAL A 213 0.59 -13.32 8.37
N ARG A 214 0.41 -13.31 9.69
CA ARG A 214 0.34 -12.07 10.47
C ARG A 214 1.75 -11.73 10.95
N ILE A 215 2.15 -10.47 10.80
CA ILE A 215 3.42 -9.96 11.34
C ILE A 215 3.17 -9.47 12.75
N GLU A 216 3.98 -9.93 13.69
CA GLU A 216 3.97 -9.46 15.07
C GLU A 216 4.62 -8.07 15.15
N PRO A 217 4.01 -7.09 15.84
CA PRO A 217 4.64 -5.81 16.09
C PRO A 217 6.00 -5.98 16.80
N PRO A 218 7.04 -5.21 16.45
CA PRO A 218 8.33 -5.32 17.12
C PRO A 218 8.18 -4.97 18.61
N THR A 219 8.81 -5.78 19.46
CA THR A 219 8.88 -5.53 20.90
C THR A 219 9.83 -4.37 21.16
N ARG A 220 9.30 -3.17 21.41
CA ARG A 220 10.11 -2.07 21.94
C ARG A 220 10.60 -2.45 23.34
N THR A 221 11.85 -2.87 23.46
CA THR A 221 12.58 -2.83 24.73
C THR A 221 12.62 -1.37 25.15
N ARG A 222 11.84 -1.01 26.17
CA ARG A 222 12.00 0.27 26.88
C ARG A 222 13.41 0.27 27.48
N GLY A 223 14.32 1.00 26.84
CA GLY A 223 15.56 1.47 27.46
C GLY A 223 15.28 2.60 28.43
#